data_AF-A0A348V3C0-F1
#
_entry.id   AF-A0A348V3C0-F1
#
_cell.length_a   1.000
_cell.length_b   1.000
_cell.length_c   1.000
_cell.angle_alpha   90.00
_cell.angle_beta   90.00
_cell.angle_gamma   90.00
#
_symmetry.space_group_name_H-M   'P 1'
#
loop_
_entity.id
_entity.type
_entity.pdbx_description
1 polymer ?
#
loop_
_entity_poly.entity_id
_entity_poly.type
_entity_poly.pdbx_seq_one_letter_code
_entity_poly.pdbx_strand_id
1 'polypeptide(L)'
;MKKSLFSHSRIFMLAGLVLGLMFLVMSLPAQESQVQKARIFAEEYPLLTDTDMYCSILIWDKGLPEVQIIGSEREDERAMMVDADTFYINKGKEDGIEIGQMFLAVDIGAPIPRWGYIAQKKGKVRVIRLEDRVSVARVEKGCGDIRIGNYLIPFEEQPTVIGKDRGYDNNLKPGESLEGQVIYLDTDFNIVSSGHWALINIGAAQGLKPGQQLTVFRHRKANLPREAIANVVVIDTQVNTSTVRIMSAREAVEKGDTVQVK
;
A
#
# COMPACT_ATOMS: atom_id res chain seq x y z
N MET A 1 28.18 39.34 78.20
CA MET A 1 27.55 39.69 76.91
C MET A 1 27.60 38.47 75.99
N LYS A 2 26.46 37.81 75.75
CA LYS A 2 26.36 36.60 74.91
C LYS A 2 26.37 36.99 73.42
N LYS A 3 27.28 36.40 72.64
CA LYS A 3 27.30 36.51 71.17
C LYS A 3 26.25 35.56 70.59
N SER A 4 25.29 36.09 69.84
CA SER A 4 24.35 35.32 69.03
C SER A 4 24.98 35.10 67.65
N LEU A 5 25.38 33.86 67.36
CA LEU A 5 25.74 33.43 66.00
C LEU A 5 24.44 33.33 65.19
N PHE A 6 24.24 34.30 64.30
CA PHE A 6 23.10 34.34 63.41
C PHE A 6 23.19 33.22 62.36
N SER A 7 22.14 32.41 62.31
CA SER A 7 21.94 31.25 61.44
C SER A 7 21.82 31.65 59.96
N HIS A 8 22.93 31.65 59.21
CA HIS A 8 22.90 31.79 57.74
C HIS A 8 22.80 30.45 56.99
N SER A 9 23.09 29.32 57.63
CA SER A 9 23.10 27.99 56.98
C SER A 9 21.69 27.45 56.68
N ARG A 10 20.69 27.72 57.52
CA ARG A 10 19.32 27.21 57.32
C ARG A 10 18.53 27.92 56.23
N ILE A 11 18.85 29.19 55.95
CA ILE A 11 18.17 29.98 54.90
C ILE A 11 18.67 29.56 53.51
N PHE A 12 19.97 29.29 53.36
CA PHE A 12 20.54 28.81 52.10
C PHE A 12 20.07 27.39 51.73
N MET A 13 19.88 26.48 52.70
CA MET A 13 19.31 25.16 52.41
C MET A 13 17.83 25.21 51.99
N LEU A 14 17.00 26.06 52.61
CA LEU A 14 15.60 26.20 52.21
C LEU A 14 15.46 26.82 50.81
N ALA A 15 16.28 27.82 50.48
CA ALA A 15 16.26 28.44 49.16
C ALA A 15 16.65 27.47 48.03
N GLY A 16 17.64 26.61 48.27
CA GLY A 16 18.05 25.58 47.30
C GLY A 16 16.97 24.52 47.03
N LEU A 17 16.21 24.13 48.06
CA LEU A 17 15.12 23.14 47.92
C LEU A 17 13.93 23.73 47.16
N VAL A 18 13.58 24.99 47.41
CA VAL A 18 12.50 25.70 46.69
C VAL A 18 12.88 25.92 45.22
N LEU A 19 14.14 26.28 44.93
CA LEU A 19 14.60 26.45 43.55
C LEU A 19 14.64 25.11 42.79
N GLY A 20 15.04 24.01 43.44
CA GLY A 20 15.02 22.67 42.87
C GLY A 20 13.61 22.15 42.57
N LEU A 21 12.64 22.40 43.46
CA LEU A 21 11.23 22.11 43.21
C LEU A 21 10.64 22.96 42.08
N MET A 22 11.02 24.25 41.99
CA MET A 22 10.60 25.12 40.88
C MET A 22 11.10 24.62 39.53
N PHE A 23 12.36 24.16 39.45
CA PHE A 23 12.92 23.56 38.22
C PHE A 23 12.23 22.25 37.81
N LEU A 24 11.77 21.44 38.76
CA LEU A 24 11.06 20.19 38.49
C LEU A 24 9.62 20.42 38.00
N VAL A 25 8.97 21.51 38.44
CA VAL A 25 7.62 21.89 38.00
C VAL A 25 7.64 22.55 36.61
N MET A 26 8.73 23.26 36.26
CA MET A 26 8.86 23.90 34.94
C MET A 26 9.23 22.93 33.81
N SER A 27 9.78 21.75 34.11
CA SER A 27 10.12 20.73 33.10
C SER A 27 8.96 19.80 32.73
N LEU A 28 7.96 19.63 33.61
CA LEU A 28 6.73 18.88 33.34
C LEU A 28 5.94 19.39 32.11
N PRO A 29 5.61 20.69 31.97
CA PRO A 29 4.83 21.18 30.82
C PRO A 29 5.60 21.08 29.50
N ALA A 30 6.94 21.16 29.54
CA ALA A 30 7.78 20.98 28.36
C ALA A 30 7.77 19.52 27.88
N GLN A 31 7.78 18.56 28.80
CA GLN A 31 7.73 17.13 28.49
C GLN A 31 6.36 16.68 27.99
N GLU A 32 5.26 17.18 28.58
CA GLU A 32 3.90 16.92 28.08
C GLU A 32 3.69 17.46 26.66
N SER A 33 4.15 18.68 26.37
CA SER A 33 4.04 19.30 25.05
C SER A 33 4.78 18.50 23.95
N GLN A 34 5.98 17.99 24.26
CA GLN A 34 6.73 17.16 23.32
C GLN A 34 6.08 15.79 23.09
N VAL A 35 5.54 15.16 24.14
CA VAL A 35 4.80 13.89 24.03
C VAL A 35 3.49 14.06 23.25
N GLN A 36 2.76 15.15 23.47
CA GLN A 36 1.52 15.43 22.76
C GLN A 36 1.77 15.72 21.27
N LYS A 37 2.82 16.48 20.95
CA LYS A 37 3.24 16.71 19.56
C LYS A 37 3.61 15.40 18.87
N ALA A 38 4.37 14.52 19.53
CA ALA A 38 4.71 13.20 19.00
C ALA A 38 3.49 12.29 18.77
N ARG A 39 2.44 12.38 19.62
CA ARG A 39 1.17 11.67 19.41
C ARG A 39 0.35 12.22 18.25
N ILE A 40 0.34 13.53 18.03
CA ILE A 40 -0.35 14.15 16.88
C ILE A 40 0.32 13.75 15.55
N PHE A 41 1.65 13.60 15.52
CA PHE A 41 2.38 13.04 14.37
C PHE A 41 2.20 11.52 14.19
N ALA A 42 1.61 10.81 15.16
CA ALA A 42 1.38 9.37 15.07
C ALA A 42 0.04 9.00 14.39
N GLU A 43 -0.82 9.98 14.05
CA GLU A 43 -2.11 9.70 13.41
C GLU A 43 -2.02 9.52 11.89
N GLU A 44 -1.07 10.16 11.21
CA GLU A 44 -0.93 10.10 9.75
C GLU A 44 0.25 9.21 9.34
N TYR A 45 -0.01 8.30 8.42
CA TYR A 45 0.96 7.35 7.90
C TYR A 45 0.73 7.11 6.39
N PRO A 46 1.69 6.50 5.67
CA PRO A 46 1.47 6.08 4.30
C PRO A 46 0.30 5.08 4.21
N LEU A 47 -0.82 5.54 3.64
CA LEU A 47 -2.00 4.70 3.40
C LEU A 47 -1.72 3.63 2.34
N LEU A 48 -0.83 3.92 1.39
CA LEU A 48 -0.38 3.00 0.36
C LEU A 48 1.11 2.73 0.56
N THR A 49 1.47 1.46 0.59
CA THR A 49 2.86 1.01 0.68
C THR A 49 3.45 0.77 -0.70
N ASP A 50 4.77 0.70 -0.80
CA ASP A 50 5.47 0.21 -2.00
C ASP A 50 4.92 -1.13 -2.49
N THR A 51 4.62 -2.03 -1.56
CA THR A 51 4.07 -3.35 -1.85
C THR A 51 2.66 -3.21 -2.45
N ASP A 52 1.82 -2.32 -1.93
CA ASP A 52 0.51 -2.05 -2.54
C ASP A 52 0.66 -1.56 -3.99
N MET A 53 1.56 -0.62 -4.23
CA MET A 53 1.69 0.01 -5.55
C MET A 53 2.27 -0.93 -6.61
N TYR A 54 3.24 -1.79 -6.24
CA TYR A 54 4.06 -2.55 -7.19
C TYR A 54 3.98 -4.07 -7.05
N CYS A 55 3.21 -4.59 -6.09
CA CYS A 55 3.00 -6.02 -5.88
C CYS A 55 1.53 -6.44 -5.99
N SER A 56 0.61 -5.48 -6.09
CA SER A 56 -0.83 -5.75 -6.13
C SER A 56 -1.30 -6.28 -7.48
N ILE A 57 -2.56 -6.69 -7.50
CA ILE A 57 -3.25 -7.19 -8.69
C ILE A 57 -3.94 -6.07 -9.48
N LEU A 58 -4.26 -6.34 -10.74
CA LEU A 58 -5.03 -5.46 -11.61
C LEU A 58 -5.75 -6.28 -12.70
N ILE A 59 -6.77 -5.70 -13.34
CA ILE A 59 -7.38 -6.27 -14.55
C ILE A 59 -6.53 -5.92 -15.76
N TRP A 60 -6.17 -6.92 -16.55
CA TRP A 60 -5.55 -6.75 -17.86
C TRP A 60 -6.57 -6.97 -18.96
N ASP A 61 -6.96 -5.89 -19.65
CA ASP A 61 -8.00 -5.88 -20.69
C ASP A 61 -7.43 -5.55 -22.09
N LYS A 62 -6.09 -5.51 -22.23
CA LYS A 62 -5.38 -5.15 -23.46
C LYS A 62 -4.67 -6.34 -24.08
N GLY A 63 -4.07 -6.14 -25.25
CA GLY A 63 -3.12 -7.10 -25.84
C GLY A 63 -1.97 -7.42 -24.87
N LEU A 64 -1.38 -8.60 -25.00
CA LEU A 64 -0.23 -9.00 -24.17
C LEU A 64 0.96 -8.05 -24.43
N PRO A 65 1.74 -7.67 -23.41
CA PRO A 65 2.92 -6.85 -23.60
C PRO A 65 3.95 -7.53 -24.52
N GLU A 66 4.70 -6.72 -25.27
CA GLU A 66 5.71 -7.23 -26.20
C GLU A 66 7.01 -7.62 -25.49
N VAL A 67 7.34 -6.92 -24.41
CA VAL A 67 8.57 -7.10 -23.65
C VAL A 67 8.38 -8.23 -22.65
N GLN A 68 9.27 -9.23 -22.69
CA GLN A 68 9.19 -10.44 -21.87
C GLN A 68 10.57 -10.86 -21.37
N ILE A 69 10.57 -11.48 -20.19
CA ILE A 69 11.73 -12.17 -19.65
C ILE A 69 11.89 -13.51 -20.40
N ILE A 70 13.05 -13.72 -21.03
CA ILE A 70 13.32 -14.90 -21.88
C ILE A 70 14.37 -15.85 -21.30
N GLY A 71 15.06 -15.47 -20.24
CA GLY A 71 16.05 -16.30 -19.58
C GLY A 71 16.58 -15.65 -18.31
N SER A 72 17.29 -16.40 -17.48
CA SER A 72 17.97 -15.89 -16.29
C SER A 72 19.41 -16.40 -16.20
N GLU A 73 20.30 -15.60 -15.60
CA GLU A 73 21.70 -16.01 -15.36
C GLU A 73 21.80 -17.29 -14.51
N ARG A 74 20.82 -17.53 -13.62
CA ARG A 74 20.79 -18.66 -12.68
C ARG A 74 19.63 -19.62 -12.94
N GLU A 75 19.15 -19.71 -14.18
CA GLU A 75 17.97 -20.53 -14.52
C GLU A 75 18.17 -22.02 -14.24
N ASP A 76 19.39 -22.54 -14.36
CA ASP A 76 19.74 -23.94 -14.04
C ASP A 76 19.73 -24.22 -12.52
N GLU A 77 19.75 -23.18 -11.68
CA GLU A 77 19.81 -23.30 -10.23
C GLU A 77 18.44 -23.08 -9.57
N ARG A 78 17.65 -22.14 -10.10
CA ARG A 78 16.32 -21.82 -9.57
C ARG A 78 15.41 -21.22 -10.64
N ALA A 79 14.11 -21.55 -10.53
CA ALA A 79 13.08 -21.05 -11.43
C ALA A 79 12.64 -19.60 -11.13
N MET A 80 12.85 -19.12 -9.90
CA MET A 80 12.40 -17.80 -9.44
C MET A 80 13.59 -16.87 -9.23
N MET A 81 13.48 -15.66 -9.74
CA MET A 81 14.43 -14.57 -9.52
C MET A 81 14.06 -13.78 -8.27
N VAL A 82 15.06 -13.40 -7.51
CA VAL A 82 14.94 -12.53 -6.32
C VAL A 82 15.70 -11.23 -6.54
N ASP A 83 15.63 -10.33 -5.56
CA ASP A 83 16.37 -9.08 -5.58
C ASP A 83 17.85 -9.30 -5.94
N ALA A 84 18.37 -8.40 -6.77
CA ALA A 84 19.72 -8.44 -7.33
C ALA A 84 20.01 -9.50 -8.41
N ASP A 85 19.07 -10.41 -8.72
CA ASP A 85 19.27 -11.35 -9.83
C ASP A 85 19.25 -10.65 -11.19
N THR A 86 20.03 -11.22 -12.11
CA THR A 86 20.13 -10.77 -13.49
C THR A 86 19.33 -11.68 -14.42
N PHE A 87 18.72 -11.10 -15.45
CA PHE A 87 17.93 -11.82 -16.44
C PHE A 87 17.95 -11.15 -17.81
N TYR A 88 17.42 -11.86 -18.80
CA TYR A 88 17.45 -11.45 -20.20
C TYR A 88 16.04 -11.09 -20.69
N ILE A 89 15.96 -10.02 -21.48
CA ILE A 89 14.71 -9.52 -22.08
C ILE A 89 14.80 -9.64 -23.61
N ASN A 90 13.70 -10.02 -24.26
CA ASN A 90 13.57 -10.18 -25.72
C ASN A 90 13.66 -8.89 -26.56
N LYS A 91 14.14 -7.79 -25.98
CA LYS A 91 14.21 -6.48 -26.61
C LYS A 91 15.56 -5.85 -26.30
N GLY A 92 16.18 -5.24 -27.31
CA GLY A 92 17.51 -4.66 -27.22
C GLY A 92 17.56 -3.19 -27.63
N LYS A 93 18.76 -2.74 -27.96
CA LYS A 93 19.02 -1.38 -28.46
C LYS A 93 18.23 -1.06 -29.73
N GLU A 94 18.10 -2.01 -30.66
CA GLU A 94 17.35 -1.84 -31.91
C GLU A 94 15.85 -1.65 -31.66
N ASP A 95 15.33 -2.13 -30.53
CA ASP A 95 13.95 -1.94 -30.09
C ASP A 95 13.74 -0.66 -29.27
N GLY A 96 14.78 0.15 -29.09
CA GLY A 96 14.71 1.40 -28.33
C GLY A 96 14.81 1.25 -26.81
N ILE A 97 15.33 0.11 -26.31
CA ILE A 97 15.59 -0.06 -24.88
C ILE A 97 16.83 0.74 -24.46
N GLU A 98 16.76 1.40 -23.31
CA GLU A 98 17.85 2.22 -22.77
C GLU A 98 18.43 1.63 -21.47
N ILE A 99 19.73 1.86 -21.22
CA ILE A 99 20.35 1.53 -19.93
C ILE A 99 19.72 2.41 -18.86
N GLY A 100 19.37 1.82 -17.72
CA GLY A 100 18.69 2.49 -16.62
C GLY A 100 17.17 2.54 -16.78
N GLN A 101 16.62 2.13 -17.92
CA GLN A 101 15.18 2.03 -18.11
C GLN A 101 14.57 1.06 -17.10
N MET A 102 13.49 1.50 -16.47
CA MET A 102 12.77 0.76 -15.45
C MET A 102 11.52 0.12 -16.05
N PHE A 103 11.25 -1.11 -15.64
CA PHE A 103 10.01 -1.82 -15.96
C PHE A 103 9.35 -2.34 -14.69
N LEU A 104 8.03 -2.52 -14.76
CA LEU A 104 7.27 -3.32 -13.82
C LEU A 104 7.08 -4.71 -14.43
N ALA A 105 7.55 -5.74 -13.71
CA ALA A 105 7.27 -7.13 -14.08
C ALA A 105 5.82 -7.48 -13.73
N VAL A 106 5.12 -8.10 -14.66
CA VAL A 106 3.72 -8.52 -14.48
C VAL A 106 3.52 -9.95 -14.97
N ASP A 107 2.71 -10.70 -14.23
CA ASP A 107 2.26 -12.04 -14.58
C ASP A 107 0.78 -11.98 -14.96
N ILE A 108 0.44 -12.34 -16.19
CA ILE A 108 -0.94 -12.29 -16.71
C ILE A 108 -1.49 -13.72 -16.66
N GLY A 109 -2.43 -13.95 -15.76
CA GLY A 109 -2.97 -15.26 -15.42
C GLY A 109 -4.36 -15.52 -15.98
N ALA A 110 -5.23 -16.08 -15.14
CA ALA A 110 -6.56 -16.53 -15.52
C ALA A 110 -7.52 -15.40 -15.96
N PRO A 111 -8.48 -15.70 -16.86
CA PRO A 111 -9.51 -14.74 -17.24
C PRO A 111 -10.50 -14.50 -16.09
N ILE A 112 -10.92 -13.24 -15.92
CA ILE A 112 -12.06 -12.83 -15.11
C ILE A 112 -13.21 -12.51 -16.07
N PRO A 113 -14.30 -13.29 -16.06
CA PRO A 113 -15.42 -13.11 -16.98
C PRO A 113 -15.91 -11.67 -17.03
N ARG A 114 -16.04 -11.13 -18.25
CA ARG A 114 -16.46 -9.75 -18.56
C ARG A 114 -15.45 -8.63 -18.26
N TRP A 115 -14.32 -8.92 -17.61
CA TRP A 115 -13.37 -7.88 -17.20
C TRP A 115 -12.02 -7.98 -17.92
N GLY A 116 -11.51 -9.17 -18.20
CA GLY A 116 -10.21 -9.36 -18.84
C GLY A 116 -9.46 -10.51 -18.20
N TYR A 117 -8.16 -10.35 -17.96
CA TYR A 117 -7.31 -11.30 -17.25
C TYR A 117 -6.86 -10.72 -15.92
N ILE A 118 -6.61 -11.58 -14.93
CA ILE A 118 -5.92 -11.15 -13.71
C ILE A 118 -4.44 -10.93 -14.03
N ALA A 119 -3.94 -9.74 -13.76
CA ALA A 119 -2.51 -9.45 -13.81
C ALA A 119 -1.97 -9.18 -12.41
N GLN A 120 -0.88 -9.85 -12.05
CA GLN A 120 -0.20 -9.67 -10.78
C GLN A 120 1.08 -8.88 -11.01
N LYS A 121 1.24 -7.76 -10.33
CA LYS A 121 2.51 -7.02 -10.34
C LYS A 121 3.53 -7.82 -9.53
N LYS A 122 4.71 -8.07 -10.11
CA LYS A 122 5.76 -8.91 -9.52
C LYS A 122 6.96 -8.12 -9.00
N GLY A 123 6.99 -6.81 -9.25
CA GLY A 123 8.03 -5.92 -8.76
C GLY A 123 8.73 -5.14 -9.86
N LYS A 124 9.69 -4.31 -9.46
CA LYS A 124 10.41 -3.38 -10.35
C LYS A 124 11.77 -3.91 -10.74
N VAL A 125 12.13 -3.70 -12.00
CA VAL A 125 13.36 -4.19 -12.62
C VAL A 125 14.02 -3.07 -13.43
N ARG A 126 15.34 -3.15 -13.60
CA ARG A 126 16.13 -2.13 -14.31
C ARG A 126 17.01 -2.76 -15.37
N VAL A 127 17.07 -2.16 -16.55
CA VAL A 127 18.04 -2.54 -17.58
C VAL A 127 19.43 -2.06 -17.17
N ILE A 128 20.40 -2.98 -17.11
CA ILE A 128 21.78 -2.70 -16.68
C ILE A 128 22.79 -2.84 -17.82
N ARG A 129 22.44 -3.53 -18.90
CA ARG A 129 23.28 -3.68 -20.10
C ARG A 129 22.41 -3.94 -21.32
N LEU A 130 22.84 -3.44 -22.48
CA LEU A 130 22.16 -3.58 -23.77
C LEU A 130 23.01 -4.42 -24.72
N GLU A 131 22.34 -5.28 -25.47
CA GLU A 131 22.82 -5.84 -26.73
C GLU A 131 21.87 -5.36 -27.86
N ASP A 132 22.17 -5.67 -29.12
CA ASP A 132 21.38 -5.16 -30.25
C ASP A 132 19.90 -5.59 -30.19
N ARG A 133 19.63 -6.86 -29.88
CA ARG A 133 18.28 -7.47 -29.91
C ARG A 133 17.81 -8.06 -28.57
N VAL A 134 18.66 -8.00 -27.55
CA VAL A 134 18.39 -8.52 -26.20
C VAL A 134 18.94 -7.51 -25.20
N SER A 135 18.33 -7.45 -24.01
CA SER A 135 18.85 -6.64 -22.91
C SER A 135 19.06 -7.48 -21.68
N VAL A 136 19.97 -7.03 -20.84
CA VAL A 136 20.23 -7.62 -19.53
C VAL A 136 19.69 -6.67 -18.47
N ALA A 137 18.79 -7.19 -17.66
CA ALA A 137 18.14 -6.45 -16.59
C ALA A 137 18.38 -7.10 -15.24
N ARG A 138 18.18 -6.34 -14.18
CA ARG A 138 18.35 -6.74 -12.79
C ARG A 138 17.05 -6.51 -12.04
N VAL A 139 16.73 -7.42 -11.12
CA VAL A 139 15.63 -7.23 -10.17
C VAL A 139 16.05 -6.17 -9.14
N GLU A 140 15.29 -5.07 -9.09
CA GLU A 140 15.52 -4.00 -8.12
C GLU A 140 14.76 -4.27 -6.82
N LYS A 141 13.50 -4.71 -6.95
CA LYS A 141 12.67 -5.11 -5.82
C LYS A 141 11.55 -6.02 -6.32
N GLY A 142 11.63 -7.30 -5.96
CA GLY A 142 10.63 -8.32 -6.26
C GLY A 142 9.56 -8.42 -5.18
N CYS A 143 8.39 -8.89 -5.59
CA CYS A 143 7.20 -9.07 -4.76
C CYS A 143 6.80 -10.54 -4.58
N GLY A 144 7.68 -11.45 -4.97
CA GLY A 144 7.37 -12.87 -5.10
C GLY A 144 8.13 -13.46 -6.28
N ASP A 145 7.44 -14.28 -7.07
CA ASP A 145 8.01 -15.11 -8.13
C ASP A 145 8.14 -14.36 -9.47
N ILE A 146 9.18 -13.52 -9.60
CA ILE A 146 9.63 -13.07 -10.92
C ILE A 146 10.24 -14.29 -11.63
N ARG A 147 9.79 -14.60 -12.85
CA ARG A 147 10.21 -15.79 -13.61
C ARG A 147 10.25 -15.54 -15.12
N ILE A 148 10.91 -16.44 -15.83
CA ILE A 148 10.89 -16.48 -17.30
C ILE A 148 9.43 -16.55 -17.78
N GLY A 149 9.10 -15.79 -18.83
CA GLY A 149 7.75 -15.65 -19.36
C GLY A 149 6.93 -14.52 -18.72
N ASN A 150 7.38 -13.92 -17.61
CA ASN A 150 6.74 -12.69 -17.13
C ASN A 150 6.92 -11.56 -18.14
N TYR A 151 5.88 -10.74 -18.25
CA TYR A 151 5.87 -9.57 -19.11
C TYR A 151 6.46 -8.38 -18.39
N LEU A 152 7.00 -7.44 -19.15
CA LEU A 152 7.50 -6.17 -18.65
C LEU A 152 6.68 -5.03 -19.26
N ILE A 153 6.17 -4.15 -18.41
CA ILE A 153 5.50 -2.91 -18.83
C ILE A 153 6.33 -1.71 -18.34
N PRO A 154 6.27 -0.56 -19.04
CA PRO A 154 6.97 0.64 -18.60
C PRO A 154 6.64 0.96 -17.14
N PHE A 155 7.67 1.28 -16.35
CA PHE A 155 7.49 1.61 -14.95
C PHE A 155 6.99 3.05 -14.80
N GLU A 156 5.92 3.22 -14.02
CA GLU A 156 5.39 4.53 -13.62
C GLU A 156 5.45 4.64 -12.09
N GLU A 157 6.13 5.66 -11.59
CA GLU A 157 6.22 5.92 -10.16
C GLU A 157 4.89 6.46 -9.64
N GLN A 158 4.39 5.82 -8.58
CA GLN A 158 3.14 6.20 -7.93
C GLN A 158 3.42 7.12 -6.73
N PRO A 159 2.63 8.18 -6.53
CA PRO A 159 2.82 9.11 -5.42
C PRO A 159 2.43 8.46 -4.08
N THR A 160 3.21 8.76 -3.04
CA THR A 160 2.86 8.36 -1.67
C THR A 160 1.59 9.06 -1.20
N VAL A 161 0.59 8.28 -0.78
CA VAL A 161 -0.63 8.80 -0.17
C VAL A 161 -0.48 8.77 1.34
N ILE A 162 -0.44 9.94 1.99
CA ILE A 162 -0.43 10.06 3.45
C ILE A 162 -1.86 10.27 3.97
N GLY A 163 -2.21 9.61 5.06
CA GLY A 163 -3.50 9.79 5.72
C GLY A 163 -3.69 8.82 6.88
N LYS A 164 -4.94 8.57 7.26
CA LYS A 164 -5.29 7.65 8.35
C LYS A 164 -6.47 6.77 7.99
N ASP A 165 -6.48 5.53 8.49
CA ASP A 165 -7.64 4.65 8.43
C ASP A 165 -8.84 5.33 9.12
N ARG A 166 -9.92 5.55 8.36
CA ARG A 166 -11.16 6.19 8.86
C ARG A 166 -12.17 5.19 9.44
N GLY A 167 -11.80 3.91 9.56
CA GLY A 167 -12.71 2.82 9.95
C GLY A 167 -13.82 2.60 8.93
N TYR A 168 -14.82 1.77 9.22
CA TYR A 168 -16.01 1.62 8.38
C TYR A 168 -17.17 2.46 8.92
N ASP A 169 -17.99 3.01 8.04
CA ASP A 169 -19.12 3.86 8.41
C ASP A 169 -20.46 3.11 8.25
N ASN A 170 -21.12 2.83 9.38
CA ASN A 170 -22.41 2.15 9.41
C ASN A 170 -23.59 3.04 8.95
N ASN A 171 -23.38 4.36 8.84
CA ASN A 171 -24.45 5.32 8.58
C ASN A 171 -24.63 5.65 7.10
N LEU A 172 -23.71 5.25 6.22
CA LEU A 172 -23.86 5.47 4.78
C LEU A 172 -25.11 4.73 4.29
N LYS A 173 -26.03 5.45 3.65
CA LYS A 173 -27.25 4.84 3.08
C LYS A 173 -27.06 4.51 1.61
N PRO A 174 -27.82 3.52 1.10
CA PRO A 174 -27.74 3.14 -0.29
C PRO A 174 -27.99 4.33 -1.23
N GLY A 175 -27.09 4.53 -2.20
CA GLY A 175 -27.22 5.57 -3.23
C GLY A 175 -26.87 7.00 -2.79
N GLU A 176 -26.41 7.23 -1.55
CA GLU A 176 -25.93 8.55 -1.11
C GLU A 176 -24.57 8.93 -1.72
N SER A 177 -23.79 7.94 -2.17
CA SER A 177 -22.49 8.13 -2.80
C SER A 177 -22.20 7.01 -3.80
N LEU A 178 -21.05 7.08 -4.48
CA LEU A 178 -20.65 6.09 -5.48
C LEU A 178 -20.57 4.68 -4.86
N GLU A 179 -21.29 3.73 -5.46
CA GLU A 179 -21.31 2.33 -5.07
C GLU A 179 -20.75 1.43 -6.17
N GLY A 180 -20.16 0.32 -5.74
CA GLY A 180 -19.70 -0.77 -6.59
C GLY A 180 -19.79 -2.11 -5.86
N GLN A 181 -19.11 -3.11 -6.40
CA GLN A 181 -19.04 -4.47 -5.88
C GLN A 181 -17.63 -5.01 -5.96
N VAL A 182 -17.29 -5.87 -5.00
CA VAL A 182 -16.09 -6.70 -5.05
C VAL A 182 -16.24 -7.77 -6.12
N ILE A 183 -15.33 -7.81 -7.09
CA ILE A 183 -15.40 -8.73 -8.24
C ILE A 183 -14.36 -9.85 -8.21
N TYR A 184 -13.27 -9.66 -7.47
CA TYR A 184 -12.18 -10.63 -7.33
C TYR A 184 -11.42 -10.39 -6.02
N LEU A 185 -10.86 -11.45 -5.46
CA LEU A 185 -10.09 -11.45 -4.21
C LEU A 185 -8.71 -12.05 -4.46
N ASP A 186 -7.66 -11.45 -3.90
CA ASP A 186 -6.28 -11.93 -4.07
C ASP A 186 -5.96 -13.12 -3.16
N THR A 187 -6.74 -14.20 -3.28
CA THR A 187 -6.56 -15.44 -2.53
C THR A 187 -7.43 -16.57 -3.10
N ASP A 188 -6.95 -17.80 -2.93
CA ASP A 188 -7.65 -19.02 -3.33
C ASP A 188 -8.87 -19.35 -2.45
N PHE A 189 -9.02 -18.71 -1.28
CA PHE A 189 -10.04 -19.06 -0.28
C PHE A 189 -11.40 -18.36 -0.47
N ASN A 190 -11.59 -17.58 -1.54
CA ASN A 190 -12.81 -16.79 -1.80
C ASN A 190 -13.23 -15.84 -0.66
N ILE A 191 -12.35 -15.57 0.31
CA ILE A 191 -12.55 -14.64 1.43
C ILE A 191 -11.24 -13.93 1.74
N VAL A 192 -11.28 -12.64 2.08
CA VAL A 192 -10.08 -11.85 2.46
C VAL A 192 -10.34 -10.96 3.67
N SER A 193 -9.27 -10.60 4.38
CA SER A 193 -9.33 -9.72 5.57
C SER A 193 -8.28 -8.62 5.49
N SER A 194 -8.07 -7.88 6.58
CA SER A 194 -7.08 -6.81 6.70
C SER A 194 -5.71 -7.22 6.11
N GLY A 195 -5.14 -6.35 5.28
CA GLY A 195 -3.85 -6.56 4.61
C GLY A 195 -3.94 -7.17 3.21
N HIS A 196 -5.04 -7.84 2.86
CA HIS A 196 -5.23 -8.42 1.53
C HIS A 196 -5.75 -7.42 0.49
N TRP A 197 -5.57 -7.77 -0.78
CA TRP A 197 -6.08 -7.00 -1.92
C TRP A 197 -7.35 -7.60 -2.51
N ALA A 198 -8.16 -6.74 -3.13
CA ALA A 198 -9.35 -7.11 -3.89
C ALA A 198 -9.50 -6.19 -5.10
N LEU A 199 -10.29 -6.62 -6.09
CA LEU A 199 -10.71 -5.79 -7.21
C LEU A 199 -12.19 -5.42 -7.06
N ILE A 200 -12.52 -4.18 -7.43
CA ILE A 200 -13.87 -3.65 -7.44
C ILE A 200 -14.26 -3.16 -8.85
N ASN A 201 -15.55 -3.16 -9.17
CA ASN A 201 -16.09 -2.79 -10.49
C ASN A 201 -16.40 -1.29 -10.67
N ILE A 202 -15.69 -0.44 -9.95
CA ILE A 202 -15.71 1.01 -10.13
C ILE A 202 -14.27 1.50 -10.28
N GLY A 203 -14.06 2.51 -11.11
CA GLY A 203 -12.75 3.05 -11.43
C GLY A 203 -12.80 4.55 -11.73
N ALA A 204 -11.82 5.02 -12.51
CA ALA A 204 -11.61 6.42 -12.81
C ALA A 204 -12.76 7.05 -13.60
N ALA A 205 -13.47 6.29 -14.44
CA ALA A 205 -14.64 6.78 -15.17
C ALA A 205 -15.79 7.21 -14.25
N GLN A 206 -15.87 6.63 -13.05
CA GLN A 206 -16.82 7.00 -12.01
C GLN A 206 -16.25 8.03 -11.02
N GLY A 207 -15.03 8.53 -11.25
CA GLY A 207 -14.38 9.55 -10.42
C GLY A 207 -13.59 9.00 -9.23
N LEU A 208 -13.36 7.68 -9.16
CA LEU A 208 -12.56 7.08 -8.11
C LEU A 208 -11.07 7.41 -8.29
N LYS A 209 -10.36 7.63 -7.17
CA LYS A 209 -8.95 8.05 -7.11
C LYS A 209 -8.18 7.23 -6.08
N PRO A 210 -6.87 6.98 -6.30
CA PRO A 210 -5.99 6.40 -5.30
C PRO A 210 -6.06 7.15 -3.96
N GLY A 211 -6.00 6.41 -2.86
CA GLY A 211 -6.08 6.94 -1.50
C GLY A 211 -7.49 7.16 -0.95
N GLN A 212 -8.54 7.15 -1.80
CA GLN A 212 -9.91 7.19 -1.30
C GLN A 212 -10.24 5.93 -0.50
N GLN A 213 -11.04 6.08 0.55
CA GLN A 213 -11.49 4.97 1.36
C GLN A 213 -12.98 4.68 1.14
N LEU A 214 -13.32 3.40 1.12
CA LEU A 214 -14.67 2.91 0.94
C LEU A 214 -15.05 1.98 2.09
N THR A 215 -16.32 2.00 2.45
CA THR A 215 -16.91 1.03 3.36
C THR A 215 -17.41 -0.17 2.56
N VAL A 216 -17.07 -1.37 3.00
CA VAL A 216 -17.59 -2.63 2.47
C VAL A 216 -18.84 -3.02 3.26
N PHE A 217 -19.92 -3.32 2.55
CA PHE A 217 -21.20 -3.72 3.11
C PHE A 217 -21.59 -5.13 2.67
N ARG A 218 -22.23 -5.86 3.57
CA ARG A 218 -22.83 -7.17 3.30
C ARG A 218 -24.33 -7.16 3.55
N HIS A 219 -25.08 -7.72 2.60
CA HIS A 219 -26.53 -7.85 2.67
C HIS A 219 -26.93 -9.31 2.90
N ARG A 220 -27.07 -9.74 4.16
CA ARG A 220 -27.34 -11.15 4.51
C ARG A 220 -28.69 -11.66 3.98
N LYS A 221 -29.71 -10.83 4.04
CA LYS A 221 -31.08 -11.15 3.61
C LYS A 221 -31.75 -9.90 3.07
N ALA A 222 -32.44 -10.00 1.94
CA ALA A 222 -33.04 -8.86 1.22
C ALA A 222 -33.90 -7.93 2.11
N ASN A 223 -34.55 -8.47 3.14
CA ASN A 223 -35.43 -7.74 4.06
C ASN A 223 -34.73 -7.17 5.31
N LEU A 224 -33.42 -7.38 5.47
CA LEU A 224 -32.63 -6.83 6.57
C LEU A 224 -31.76 -5.67 6.07
N PRO A 225 -31.39 -4.71 6.94
CA PRO A 225 -30.39 -3.71 6.62
C PRO A 225 -29.07 -4.36 6.22
N ARG A 226 -28.34 -3.73 5.29
CA ARG A 226 -26.94 -4.07 5.02
C ARG A 226 -26.07 -3.71 6.22
N GLU A 227 -24.99 -4.45 6.40
CA GLU A 227 -24.07 -4.29 7.51
C GLU A 227 -22.70 -3.86 6.99
N ALA A 228 -22.08 -2.81 7.56
CA ALA A 228 -20.70 -2.48 7.22
C ALA A 228 -19.77 -3.52 7.86
N ILE A 229 -18.86 -4.12 7.09
CA ILE A 229 -18.01 -5.22 7.55
C ILE A 229 -16.52 -4.93 7.45
N ALA A 230 -16.11 -4.01 6.57
CA ALA A 230 -14.71 -3.67 6.39
C ALA A 230 -14.53 -2.25 5.84
N ASN A 231 -13.33 -1.73 6.02
CA ASN A 231 -12.83 -0.54 5.36
C ASN A 231 -11.75 -0.92 4.34
N VAL A 232 -11.81 -0.33 3.15
CA VAL A 232 -10.80 -0.50 2.10
C VAL A 232 -10.24 0.84 1.65
N VAL A 233 -9.01 0.85 1.16
CA VAL A 233 -8.39 2.00 0.50
C VAL A 233 -8.08 1.67 -0.96
N VAL A 234 -8.35 2.61 -1.86
CA VAL A 234 -8.03 2.47 -3.29
C VAL A 234 -6.53 2.61 -3.49
N ILE A 235 -5.93 1.58 -4.09
CA ILE A 235 -4.50 1.55 -4.44
C ILE A 235 -4.30 2.13 -5.84
N ASP A 236 -5.06 1.60 -6.80
CA ASP A 236 -4.91 1.89 -8.22
C ASP A 236 -6.29 1.97 -8.89
N THR A 237 -6.40 2.80 -9.93
CA THR A 237 -7.65 3.06 -10.66
C THR A 237 -7.44 2.89 -12.15
N GLN A 238 -8.09 1.87 -12.71
CA GLN A 238 -8.28 1.76 -14.16
C GLN A 238 -9.58 2.46 -14.56
N VAL A 239 -9.94 2.41 -15.85
CA VAL A 239 -11.13 3.08 -16.37
C VAL A 239 -12.40 2.62 -15.62
N ASN A 240 -12.61 1.30 -15.50
CA ASN A 240 -13.85 0.72 -14.94
C ASN A 240 -13.64 -0.17 -13.72
N THR A 241 -12.40 -0.35 -13.27
CA THR A 241 -12.08 -1.21 -12.13
C THR A 241 -11.00 -0.57 -11.29
N SER A 242 -10.93 -0.99 -10.02
CA SER A 242 -9.91 -0.53 -9.09
C SER A 242 -9.39 -1.66 -8.23
N THR A 243 -8.13 -1.54 -7.85
CA THR A 243 -7.50 -2.38 -6.85
C THR A 243 -7.60 -1.71 -5.50
N VAL A 244 -8.04 -2.45 -4.49
CA VAL A 244 -8.18 -1.95 -3.13
C VAL A 244 -7.43 -2.83 -2.13
N ARG A 245 -6.90 -2.24 -1.06
CA ARG A 245 -6.41 -2.97 0.11
C ARG A 245 -7.41 -2.89 1.24
N ILE A 246 -7.65 -4.00 1.91
CA ILE A 246 -8.47 -4.04 3.12
C ILE A 246 -7.66 -3.47 4.28
N MET A 247 -8.12 -2.37 4.84
CA MET A 247 -7.49 -1.68 5.96
C MET A 247 -7.83 -2.35 7.28
N SER A 248 -9.13 -2.56 7.51
CA SER A 248 -9.69 -3.14 8.72
C SER A 248 -10.98 -3.88 8.38
N ALA A 249 -11.21 -5.02 9.03
CA ALA A 249 -12.37 -5.86 8.79
C ALA A 249 -12.85 -6.51 10.08
N ARG A 250 -14.16 -6.52 10.33
CA ARG A 250 -14.80 -7.31 11.39
C ARG A 250 -15.31 -8.66 10.89
N GLU A 251 -15.52 -8.78 9.59
CA GLU A 251 -15.78 -10.04 8.89
C GLU A 251 -14.95 -10.12 7.61
N ALA A 252 -14.69 -11.33 7.13
CA ALA A 252 -14.01 -11.51 5.86
C ALA A 252 -14.87 -10.97 4.70
N VAL A 253 -14.24 -10.25 3.78
CA VAL A 253 -14.82 -9.72 2.55
C VAL A 253 -14.89 -10.82 1.50
N GLU A 254 -16.02 -10.86 0.79
CA GLU A 254 -16.37 -11.85 -0.22
C GLU A 254 -16.64 -11.18 -1.56
N LYS A 255 -16.54 -11.96 -2.64
CA LYS A 255 -16.99 -11.52 -3.96
C LYS A 255 -18.50 -11.23 -3.92
N GLY A 256 -18.89 -10.07 -4.44
CA GLY A 256 -20.28 -9.61 -4.47
C GLY A 256 -20.65 -8.67 -3.32
N ASP A 257 -19.80 -8.53 -2.29
CA ASP A 257 -20.00 -7.49 -1.28
C ASP A 257 -20.01 -6.10 -1.93
N THR A 258 -20.87 -5.22 -1.42
CA THR A 258 -21.01 -3.84 -1.92
C THR A 258 -19.88 -3.00 -1.35
N VAL A 259 -19.30 -2.12 -2.16
CA VAL A 259 -18.39 -1.07 -1.69
C VAL A 259 -19.01 0.29 -1.91
N GLN A 260 -18.81 1.23 -0.98
CA GLN A 260 -19.35 2.58 -1.09
C GLN A 260 -18.35 3.62 -0.59
N VAL A 261 -18.18 4.70 -1.35
CA VAL A 261 -17.30 5.84 -1.00
C VAL A 261 -17.84 6.57 0.23
N LYS A 262 -16.95 6.93 1.16
CA LYS A 262 -17.26 7.72 2.36
C LYS A 262 -17.31 9.22 2.07
#